data_AF-A0A8X6M9U8-F1
#
_entry.id   AF-A0A8X6M9U8-F1
#
_cell.length_a   1.000
_cell.length_b   1.000
_cell.length_c   1.000
_cell.angle_alpha   90.00
_cell.angle_beta   90.00
_cell.angle_gamma   90.00
#
_symmetry.space_group_name_H-M   'P 1'
#
loop_
_entity.id
_entity.type
_entity.pdbx_description
1 polymer ?
#
loop_
_entity_poly.entity_id
_entity_poly.type
_entity_poly.pdbx_seq_one_letter_code
_entity_poly.pdbx_strand_id
1 'polypeptide(L)'
;MSVEYRKKFVSNNKLCTNCFRLHSGACMSKYRCTVNGCKGLHNSLLHESYQIPTVVKMLSVGEEEREKETNSNSAGFEGQAEVSVLTFGNKCVLLNTFVVFVKTAEGCRINLRGLLDNASTLYIMREDIARKLEIKFRSAN
;
A
#
# COMPACT_ATOMS: atom_id res chain seq x y z
N MET A 1 13.13 4.52 6.24
CA MET A 1 14.41 5.04 5.71
C MET A 1 14.49 6.53 6.06
N SER A 2 15.54 6.96 6.78
CA SER A 2 15.63 8.35 7.26
C SER A 2 15.87 9.34 6.11
N VAL A 3 15.59 10.63 6.34
CA VAL A 3 15.88 11.71 5.38
C VAL A 3 17.38 11.83 5.15
N GLU A 4 18.17 11.69 6.21
CA GLU A 4 19.64 11.80 6.19
C GLU A 4 20.25 10.72 5.31
N TYR A 5 19.74 9.49 5.40
CA TYR A 5 20.19 8.39 4.56
C TYR A 5 19.90 8.67 3.07
N ARG A 6 18.69 9.16 2.75
CA ARG A 6 18.33 9.53 1.38
C ARG A 6 19.23 10.63 0.82
N LYS A 7 19.52 11.65 1.62
CA LYS A 7 20.45 12.73 1.24
C LYS A 7 21.86 12.20 1.00
N LYS A 8 22.37 11.34 1.88
CA LYS A 8 23.68 10.68 1.71
C LYS A 8 23.71 9.81 0.46
N PHE A 9 22.67 9.04 0.18
CA PHE A 9 22.58 8.21 -1.01
C PHE A 9 22.68 9.04 -2.30
N VAL A 10 21.95 10.15 -2.38
CA VAL A 10 21.99 11.05 -3.53
C VAL A 10 23.38 11.67 -3.71
N SER A 11 24.00 12.11 -2.61
CA SER A 11 25.35 12.68 -2.63
C SER A 11 26.41 11.66 -3.05
N ASN A 12 26.38 10.45 -2.47
CA ASN A 12 27.34 9.37 -2.75
C ASN A 12 27.29 8.91 -4.22
N ASN A 13 26.09 8.90 -4.81
CA ASN A 13 25.89 8.51 -6.21
C ASN A 13 26.03 9.70 -7.19
N LYS A 14 26.46 10.89 -6.72
CA LYS A 14 26.60 12.12 -7.53
C LYS A 14 25.32 12.48 -8.31
N LEU A 15 24.16 12.15 -7.76
CA LEU A 15 22.87 12.43 -8.37
C LEU A 15 22.43 13.85 -8.04
N CYS A 16 21.76 14.49 -8.98
CA CYS A 16 21.16 15.79 -8.74
C CYS A 16 20.04 15.68 -7.69
N THR A 17 20.07 16.53 -6.66
CA THR A 17 19.05 16.57 -5.60
C THR A 17 17.66 16.93 -6.12
N ASN A 18 17.55 17.59 -7.28
CA ASN A 18 16.29 18.01 -7.89
C ASN A 18 15.64 16.89 -8.73
N CYS A 19 16.40 16.33 -9.68
CA CYS A 19 15.85 15.36 -10.65
C CYS A 19 16.32 13.91 -10.46
N PHE A 20 17.25 13.66 -9.53
CA PHE A 20 17.89 12.35 -9.31
C PHE A 20 18.56 11.74 -10.55
N ARG A 21 18.97 12.57 -11.51
CA ARG A 21 19.75 12.16 -12.68
C ARG A 21 21.18 12.67 -12.56
N LEU A 22 22.10 12.03 -13.27
CA LEU A 22 23.48 12.48 -13.42
C LEU A 22 23.54 13.57 -14.50
N HIS A 23 24.14 14.71 -14.18
CA HIS A 23 24.44 15.75 -15.17
C HIS A 23 25.63 16.59 -14.72
N SER A 24 26.48 16.97 -15.68
CA SER A 24 27.63 17.86 -15.50
C SER A 24 27.21 19.29 -15.85
N GLY A 25 26.59 19.99 -14.90
CA GLY A 25 26.12 21.37 -15.11
C GLY A 25 24.85 21.71 -14.33
N ALA A 26 24.24 22.86 -14.63
CA ALA A 26 22.98 23.28 -14.01
C ALA A 26 21.84 22.31 -14.38
N CYS A 27 20.99 21.99 -13.40
CA CYS A 27 19.83 21.14 -13.64
C CYS A 27 18.82 21.90 -14.53
N MET A 28 18.42 21.29 -15.65
CA MET A 28 17.38 21.84 -16.53
C MET A 28 15.96 21.70 -15.97
N SER A 29 15.79 20.96 -14.86
CA SER A 29 14.50 20.81 -14.22
C SER A 29 14.07 22.12 -13.56
N LYS A 30 12.94 22.67 -14.05
CA LYS A 30 12.27 23.81 -13.42
C LYS A 30 11.44 23.40 -12.19
N TYR A 31 11.44 22.12 -11.82
CA TYR A 31 10.71 21.62 -10.67
C TYR A 31 11.10 22.39 -9.40
N ARG A 32 10.10 22.66 -8.56
CA ARG A 32 10.23 23.21 -7.22
C ARG A 32 9.46 22.30 -6.28
N CYS A 33 10.06 21.98 -5.15
CA CYS A 33 9.43 21.12 -4.16
C CYS A 33 8.12 21.74 -3.66
N THR A 34 7.05 20.97 -3.68
CA THR A 34 5.72 21.44 -3.27
C THR A 34 5.35 21.01 -1.84
N VAL A 35 6.21 20.25 -1.16
CA VAL A 35 5.95 19.75 0.20
C VAL A 35 5.95 20.91 1.18
N ASN A 36 4.86 21.05 1.96
CA ASN A 36 4.70 22.04 3.03
C ASN A 36 5.15 23.48 2.66
N GLY A 37 4.92 23.89 1.41
CA GLY A 37 5.32 25.22 0.94
C GLY A 37 6.84 25.44 0.78
N CYS A 38 7.65 24.38 0.80
CA CYS A 38 9.11 24.46 0.77
C CYS A 38 9.67 25.20 -0.45
N LYS A 39 9.11 24.99 -1.65
CA LYS A 39 9.51 25.64 -2.93
C LYS A 39 11.00 25.51 -3.28
N GLY A 40 11.74 24.61 -2.63
CA GLY A 40 13.17 24.39 -2.85
C GLY A 40 13.49 23.67 -4.16
N LEU A 41 14.76 23.74 -4.58
CA LEU A 41 15.31 23.06 -5.77
C LEU A 41 15.72 21.62 -5.45
N HIS A 42 14.78 20.81 -4.98
CA HIS A 42 15.01 19.40 -4.66
C HIS A 42 13.78 18.55 -4.91
N ASN A 43 14.00 17.24 -5.02
CA ASN A 43 12.94 16.25 -5.16
C ASN A 43 12.17 16.09 -3.85
N SER A 44 10.84 16.01 -3.90
CA SER A 44 9.97 15.84 -2.73
C SER A 44 10.30 14.60 -1.88
N LEU A 45 10.93 13.57 -2.46
CA LEU A 45 11.45 12.41 -1.75
C LEU A 45 12.64 12.72 -0.82
N LEU A 46 13.12 13.97 -0.74
CA LEU A 46 14.09 14.41 0.26
C LEU A 46 13.45 15.03 1.50
N HIS A 47 12.12 15.12 1.57
CA HIS A 47 11.41 15.45 2.79
C HIS A 47 11.18 14.22 3.67
N GLU A 48 11.04 14.45 4.97
CA GLU A 48 10.48 13.45 5.88
C GLU A 48 9.13 13.03 5.33
N SER A 49 8.90 11.72 5.25
CA SER A 49 7.64 11.18 4.77
C SER A 49 6.55 11.83 5.61
N TYR A 50 5.67 12.61 4.97
CA TYR A 50 4.49 13.09 5.66
C TYR A 50 3.71 11.84 6.06
N GLN A 51 3.81 11.46 7.34
CA GLN A 51 2.77 10.68 7.98
C GLN A 51 1.54 11.58 7.82
N ILE A 52 0.70 11.28 6.83
CA ILE A 52 -0.65 11.81 6.84
C ILE A 52 -1.16 11.45 8.22
N PRO A 53 -1.57 12.41 9.08
CA PRO A 53 -2.18 12.08 10.35
C PRO A 53 -3.24 11.07 10.01
N THR A 54 -3.07 9.87 10.54
CA THR A 54 -4.02 8.80 10.46
C THR A 54 -5.32 9.37 11.01
N VAL A 55 -6.16 9.93 10.16
CA VAL A 55 -7.56 10.22 10.46
C VAL A 55 -8.28 8.88 10.40
N VAL A 56 -7.78 7.91 11.17
CA VAL A 56 -8.60 6.86 11.76
C VAL A 56 -9.28 7.57 12.91
N LYS A 57 -10.24 8.43 12.56
CA LYS A 57 -11.21 8.92 13.51
C LYS A 57 -12.14 7.75 13.75
N MET A 58 -11.72 6.90 14.67
CA MET A 58 -12.54 6.30 15.71
C MET A 58 -14.00 6.78 15.61
N LEU A 59 -14.85 5.98 14.98
CA LEU A 59 -16.28 5.96 15.27
C LEU A 59 -16.53 4.67 16.02
N SER A 60 -16.19 4.73 17.31
CA SER A 60 -16.74 3.85 18.33
C SER A 60 -18.12 4.39 18.67
N VAL A 61 -19.17 3.74 18.18
CA VAL A 61 -20.56 3.78 18.69
C VAL A 61 -21.20 2.46 18.23
N GLY A 62 -21.71 1.56 19.08
CA GLY A 62 -21.81 1.55 20.53
C GLY A 62 -21.85 0.11 21.03
N GLU A 63 -21.40 -0.06 22.26
CA GLU A 63 -21.65 -1.24 23.08
C GLU A 63 -23.12 -1.22 23.49
N GLU A 64 -23.92 -2.13 22.94
CA GLU A 64 -25.14 -2.61 23.61
C GLU A 64 -25.12 -4.14 23.58
N GLU A 65 -24.72 -4.68 24.73
CA GLU A 65 -25.07 -5.95 25.36
C GLU A 65 -25.61 -7.08 24.44
N ARG A 66 -24.80 -8.14 24.28
CA ARG A 66 -25.34 -9.50 24.14
C ARG A 66 -24.60 -10.46 25.05
N GLU A 67 -25.36 -10.94 26.02
CA GLU A 67 -25.08 -12.14 26.79
C GLU A 67 -24.92 -13.36 25.86
N LYS A 68 -24.22 -14.35 26.41
CA LYS A 68 -23.93 -15.68 25.87
C LYS A 68 -25.14 -16.28 25.13
N GLU A 69 -24.88 -16.97 24.01
CA GLU A 69 -25.17 -18.40 23.85
C GLU A 69 -24.77 -18.95 22.46
N THR A 70 -23.94 -19.99 22.50
CA THR A 70 -24.11 -21.27 21.78
C THR A 70 -24.23 -21.30 20.25
N ASN A 71 -23.10 -21.73 19.64
CA ASN A 71 -22.98 -22.79 18.64
C ASN A 71 -23.93 -22.78 17.42
N SER A 72 -23.42 -22.41 16.24
CA SER A 72 -23.73 -23.09 14.98
C SER A 72 -22.82 -22.63 13.84
N ASN A 73 -22.38 -23.62 13.06
CA ASN A 73 -21.52 -23.51 11.89
C ASN A 73 -22.02 -22.46 10.88
N SER A 74 -21.23 -21.42 10.65
CA SER A 74 -21.17 -20.75 9.36
C SER A 74 -19.73 -20.34 9.11
N ALA A 75 -19.14 -20.86 8.04
CA ALA A 75 -17.86 -20.39 7.54
C ALA A 75 -18.08 -18.98 6.98
N GLY A 76 -18.08 -17.99 7.87
CA GLY A 76 -18.24 -16.58 7.54
C GLY A 76 -17.04 -16.09 6.75
N PHE A 77 -17.24 -15.81 5.47
CA PHE A 77 -16.32 -14.99 4.71
C PHE A 77 -16.48 -13.54 5.18
N GLU A 78 -15.64 -13.12 6.13
CA GLU A 78 -15.51 -11.72 6.53
C GLU A 78 -14.59 -11.00 5.54
N GLY A 79 -15.11 -10.67 4.37
CA GLY A 79 -14.45 -9.76 3.44
C GLY A 79 -14.77 -8.32 3.82
N GLN A 80 -13.78 -7.57 4.30
CA GLN A 80 -13.93 -6.14 4.53
C GLN A 80 -13.42 -5.37 3.31
N ALA A 81 -14.29 -4.56 2.71
CA ALA A 81 -13.91 -3.64 1.63
C ALA A 81 -13.14 -2.45 2.24
N GLU A 82 -11.97 -2.15 1.67
CA GLU A 82 -11.09 -1.09 2.15
C GLU A 82 -10.62 -0.22 0.99
N VAL A 83 -10.49 1.09 1.22
CA VAL A 83 -9.93 2.01 0.23
C VAL A 83 -8.42 2.14 0.49
N SER A 84 -7.60 1.75 -0.48
CA SER A 84 -6.15 1.94 -0.42
C SER A 84 -5.73 3.20 -1.15
N VAL A 85 -4.88 4.00 -0.50
CA VAL A 85 -4.23 5.17 -1.12
C VAL A 85 -2.80 4.80 -1.51
N LEU A 86 -2.53 4.75 -2.82
CA LEU A 86 -1.15 4.65 -3.32
C LEU A 86 -0.63 6.04 -3.66
N THR A 87 0.50 6.41 -3.06
CA THR A 87 1.20 7.66 -3.37
C THR A 87 2.38 7.36 -4.29
N PHE A 88 2.36 7.94 -5.49
CA PHE A 88 3.47 7.86 -6.44
C PHE A 88 3.94 9.28 -6.80
N GLY A 89 5.07 9.70 -6.23
CA GLY A 89 5.56 11.07 -6.36
C GLY A 89 4.59 12.08 -5.75
N ASN A 90 4.03 12.95 -6.59
CA ASN A 90 3.02 13.96 -6.22
C ASN A 90 1.58 13.57 -6.61
N LYS A 91 1.36 12.33 -7.05
CA LYS A 91 0.04 11.82 -7.43
C LYS A 91 -0.50 10.89 -6.35
N CYS A 92 -1.76 11.08 -6.00
CA CYS A 92 -2.54 10.22 -5.12
C CYS A 92 -3.49 9.41 -5.99
N VAL A 93 -3.37 8.08 -5.96
CA VAL A 93 -4.28 7.17 -6.66
C VAL A 93 -5.07 6.40 -5.61
N LEU A 94 -6.39 6.55 -5.65
CA LEU A 94 -7.34 5.79 -4.84
C LEU A 94 -7.68 4.50 -5.59
N LEU A 95 -7.38 3.37 -4.97
CA LEU A 95 -7.74 2.06 -5.48
C LEU A 95 -8.76 1.41 -4.57
N ASN A 96 -9.82 0.88 -5.18
CA ASN A 96 -10.77 0.04 -4.47
C ASN A 96 -10.09 -1.30 -4.18
N THR A 97 -10.00 -1.67 -2.91
CA THR A 97 -9.30 -2.89 -2.49
C THR A 97 -10.14 -3.66 -1.48
N PHE A 98 -9.78 -4.91 -1.25
CA PHE A 98 -10.39 -5.71 -0.22
C PHE A 98 -9.32 -6.52 0.51
N VAL A 99 -9.61 -6.87 1.76
CA VAL A 99 -8.77 -7.76 2.55
C VAL A 99 -9.52 -9.07 2.78
N VAL A 100 -8.85 -10.18 2.54
CA VAL A 100 -9.36 -11.53 2.86
C VAL A 100 -8.39 -12.27 3.75
N PHE A 101 -8.95 -13.03 4.69
CA PHE A 101 -8.20 -13.95 5.55
C PHE A 101 -8.40 -15.37 5.05
N VAL A 102 -7.33 -15.99 4.56
CA VAL A 102 -7.35 -17.38 4.11
C VAL A 102 -6.80 -18.26 5.22
N LYS A 103 -7.54 -19.30 5.59
CA LYS A 103 -7.08 -20.32 6.53
C LYS A 103 -6.43 -21.46 5.74
N THR A 104 -5.18 -21.77 6.03
CA THR A 104 -4.49 -22.93 5.42
C THR A 104 -4.93 -24.23 6.08
N ALA A 105 -4.60 -25.36 5.45
CA ALA A 105 -4.85 -26.70 6.01
C ALA A 105 -4.18 -26.89 7.40
N GLU A 106 -3.04 -26.24 7.61
CA GLU A 106 -2.29 -26.23 8.87
C GLU A 106 -2.93 -25.33 9.96
N GLY A 107 -4.02 -24.63 9.64
CA GLY A 107 -4.71 -23.72 10.54
C GLY A 107 -4.14 -22.31 10.59
N CYS A 108 -3.06 -22.02 9.86
CA CYS A 108 -2.48 -20.69 9.76
C CYS A 108 -3.42 -19.72 9.03
N ARG A 109 -3.53 -18.47 9.51
CA ARG A 109 -4.30 -17.40 8.84
C ARG A 109 -3.37 -16.52 8.03
N ILE A 110 -3.64 -16.40 6.74
CA ILE A 110 -2.90 -15.56 5.81
C ILE A 110 -3.79 -14.38 5.41
N ASN A 111 -3.32 -13.16 5.70
CA ASN A 111 -3.95 -11.93 5.23
C ASN A 111 -3.50 -11.67 3.78
N LEU A 112 -4.47 -11.53 2.89
CA LEU A 112 -4.26 -11.15 1.50
C LEU A 112 -5.02 -9.87 1.19
N ARG A 113 -4.39 -8.99 0.44
CA ARG A 113 -5.01 -7.78 -0.11
C ARG A 113 -5.19 -7.94 -1.61
N GLY A 114 -6.42 -7.76 -2.07
CA GLY A 114 -6.79 -7.79 -3.49
C GLY A 114 -7.23 -6.42 -4.00
N LEU A 115 -7.17 -6.25 -5.31
CA LEU A 115 -7.79 -5.13 -6.00
C LEU A 115 -9.25 -5.50 -6.30
N LEU A 116 -10.18 -4.61 -5.94
CA LEU A 116 -11.58 -4.76 -6.31
C LEU A 116 -11.84 -4.04 -7.64
N ASP A 117 -11.71 -4.78 -8.74
CA ASP A 117 -11.93 -4.25 -10.08
C ASP A 117 -13.33 -4.62 -10.59
N ASN A 118 -14.24 -3.65 -10.56
CA ASN A 118 -15.63 -3.82 -11.02
C ASN A 118 -15.75 -4.05 -12.53
N ALA A 119 -14.71 -3.76 -13.32
CA ALA A 119 -14.71 -3.98 -14.77
C ALA A 119 -14.13 -5.35 -15.16
N SER A 120 -13.52 -6.07 -14.22
CA SER A 120 -12.96 -7.40 -14.47
C SER A 120 -14.06 -8.47 -14.48
N THR A 121 -14.05 -9.31 -15.52
CA THR A 121 -14.89 -10.52 -15.61
C THR A 121 -14.20 -11.76 -15.03
N LEU A 122 -12.92 -11.64 -14.68
CA LEU A 122 -12.07 -12.73 -14.21
C LEU A 122 -11.42 -12.38 -12.86
N TYR A 123 -11.20 -13.40 -12.05
CA TYR A 123 -10.41 -13.29 -10.82
C TYR A 123 -8.99 -13.76 -11.09
N ILE A 124 -8.02 -12.88 -10.84
CA ILE A 124 -6.60 -13.18 -11.07
C ILE A 124 -5.89 -13.19 -9.72
N MET A 125 -5.16 -14.27 -9.44
CA MET A 125 -4.30 -14.40 -8.29
C MET A 125 -2.85 -14.50 -8.76
N ARG A 126 -1.94 -13.81 -8.05
CA ARG A 126 -0.51 -13.94 -8.34
C ARG A 126 -0.02 -15.35 -8.03
N GLU A 127 0.89 -15.86 -8.86
CA GLU A 127 1.44 -17.21 -8.73
C GLU A 127 2.16 -17.42 -7.38
N ASP A 128 2.89 -16.42 -6.88
CA ASP A 128 3.60 -16.53 -5.61
C ASP A 128 2.64 -16.67 -4.41
N ILE A 129 1.47 -16.03 -4.46
CA ILE A 129 0.41 -16.22 -3.47
C ILE A 129 -0.21 -17.61 -3.61
N ALA A 130 -0.51 -18.06 -4.83
CA ALA A 130 -1.05 -19.39 -5.07
C ALA A 130 -0.12 -20.50 -4.56
N ARG A 131 1.20 -20.36 -4.78
CA ARG A 131 2.21 -21.27 -4.21
C ARG A 131 2.26 -21.22 -2.69
N LYS A 132 2.19 -20.03 -2.08
CA LYS A 132 2.14 -19.87 -0.62
C LYS A 132 0.89 -20.50 0.01
N LEU A 133 -0.20 -20.56 -0.74
CA LEU A 133 -1.45 -21.20 -0.35
C LEU A 133 -1.49 -22.69 -0.74
N GLU A 134 -0.42 -23.22 -1.35
CA GLU A 134 -0.33 -24.61 -1.84
C GLU A 134 -1.48 -25.02 -2.77
N ILE A 135 -1.98 -24.05 -3.55
CA ILE A 135 -3.07 -24.30 -4.50
C ILE A 135 -2.50 -25.12 -5.67
N LYS A 136 -3.11 -26.26 -5.95
CA LYS A 136 -2.76 -27.09 -7.10
C LYS A 136 -3.17 -26.38 -8.39
N PHE A 137 -2.19 -26.06 -9.24
CA PHE A 137 -2.46 -25.62 -10.60
C PHE A 137 -3.01 -26.81 -11.40
N ARG A 138 -4.25 -26.70 -11.89
CA ARG A 138 -4.72 -27.63 -12.92
C ARG A 138 -4.04 -27.25 -14.23
N SER A 139 -3.27 -28.16 -14.81
CA SER A 139 -2.87 -28.05 -16.21
C SER A 139 -4.15 -28.14 -17.05
N ALA A 140 -4.36 -27.17 -17.94
CA ALA A 140 -5.39 -27.29 -18.96
C ALA A 140 -4.92 -28.37 -19.96
N ASN A 141 -5.63 -29.50 -20.00
CA ASN A 141 -5.54 -30.50 -21.05
C ASN A 141 -6.58 -30.18 -22.14
#